data_AF-R7UKY4-F1
#
_entry.id   AF-R7UKY4-F1
#
_cell.length_a   1.000
_cell.length_b   1.000
_cell.length_c   1.000
_cell.angle_alpha   90.00
_cell.angle_beta   90.00
_cell.angle_gamma   90.00
#
_symmetry.space_group_name_H-M   'P 1'
#
loop_
_entity.id
_entity.type
_entity.pdbx_description
1 polymer ?
#
loop_
_entity_poly.entity_id
_entity_poly.type
_entity_poly.pdbx_seq_one_letter_code
_entity_poly.pdbx_strand_id
1 'polypeptide(L)'
;MGGLLSKVGSGIRAAPHRSIEALRYLIWYIKLTAPYKMSTWGLYLALRLLYVVLRSFWWLLRGVTYRRWRNKKLQNFKTSAHVQNIIGRYKMDPVLEFSAEYNFVTYHHSFQHPEYVLRDSVTLYQITESSAIFVETPPDLDVTLSDVASFMRVAQFQHAKKLIYMPIESFHRIAKQLGRPKANITFVNNTTRCGSTVLLQMFEKTGHCRSMSEPDALNCIAYLARRESKLQIRRLLESVVRVLCKPYKGKHYDSYVLKTTAPGIYFTDLMNEVFPDSRVLFMYRNGVQVADSLSKASVQMPILRMGYIIFSSLSILYTQQKQFAEYFCNFPDLPCRKLPSVYACCVFTWGMILYRYLELVQKGADIVGVKYEHLIANPKENMRIILEHCGLPTEWAESSLKALESDSQRNSPLSMKHLKALEGSVETFDMEKNKVIVDVISAWCGLDYDAPKDFVAAGTITVPVKQRPTERIMEETPKKDEMDSIVVDSGKFNVKPNCREL
;
A
#
# COMPACT_ATOMS: atom_id res chain seq x y z
N MET A 1 -7.71 32.92 16.31
CA MET A 1 -6.65 32.32 17.14
C MET A 1 -7.05 32.09 18.61
N GLY A 2 -7.81 33.00 19.25
CA GLY A 2 -8.16 32.89 20.69
C GLY A 2 -8.92 31.63 21.14
N GLY A 3 -9.84 31.11 20.33
CA GLY A 3 -10.60 29.89 20.68
C GLY A 3 -9.82 28.57 20.60
N LEU A 4 -8.71 28.55 19.86
CA LEU A 4 -7.81 27.40 19.80
C LEU A 4 -6.93 27.34 21.07
N LEU A 5 -6.52 28.51 21.56
CA LEU A 5 -5.70 28.66 22.77
C LEU A 5 -6.48 28.28 24.04
N SER A 6 -7.79 28.57 24.13
CA SER A 6 -8.57 28.20 25.32
C SER A 6 -8.84 26.69 25.42
N LYS A 7 -9.06 26.01 24.28
CA LYS A 7 -9.23 24.54 24.23
C LYS A 7 -7.91 23.78 24.51
N VAL A 8 -6.77 24.38 24.16
CA VAL A 8 -5.45 23.87 24.55
C VAL A 8 -5.23 24.03 26.06
N GLY A 9 -5.68 25.15 26.64
CA GLY A 9 -5.58 25.41 28.08
C GLY A 9 -6.37 24.43 28.97
N SER A 10 -7.53 23.93 28.53
CA SER A 10 -8.32 22.96 29.29
C SER A 10 -7.75 21.54 29.22
N GLY A 11 -7.18 21.14 28.08
CA GLY A 11 -6.53 19.83 27.92
C GLY A 11 -5.24 19.67 28.75
N ILE A 12 -4.47 20.76 28.94
CA ILE A 12 -3.23 20.76 29.72
C ILE A 12 -3.49 20.48 31.22
N ARG A 13 -4.65 20.87 31.76
CA ARG A 13 -4.97 20.66 33.18
C ARG A 13 -5.23 19.20 33.55
N ALA A 14 -5.63 18.36 32.58
CA ALA A 14 -6.00 16.97 32.86
C ALA A 14 -4.81 15.99 32.90
N ALA A 15 -3.65 16.35 32.35
CA ALA A 15 -2.44 15.50 32.33
C ALA A 15 -1.15 16.32 32.08
N PRO A 16 -0.68 17.11 33.05
CA PRO A 16 0.29 18.20 32.82
C PRO A 16 1.70 17.74 32.40
N HIS A 17 2.19 16.59 32.87
CA HIS A 17 3.57 16.17 32.57
C HIS A 17 3.74 15.47 31.22
N ARG A 18 2.78 14.65 30.77
CA ARG A 18 2.87 13.94 29.48
C ARG A 18 2.46 14.80 28.28
N SER A 19 1.55 15.76 28.47
CA SER A 19 1.03 16.60 27.39
C SER A 19 2.00 17.71 26.95
N ILE A 20 2.78 18.28 27.87
CA ILE A 20 3.73 19.36 27.57
C ILE A 20 4.96 18.82 26.81
N GLU A 21 5.47 17.63 27.15
CA GLU A 21 6.60 17.02 26.44
C GLU A 21 6.21 16.53 25.04
N ALA A 22 5.04 15.90 24.89
CA ALA A 22 4.51 15.51 23.58
C ALA A 22 4.27 16.74 22.69
N LEU A 23 3.71 17.82 23.25
CA LEU A 23 3.52 19.07 22.52
C LEU A 23 4.85 19.74 22.16
N ARG A 24 5.84 19.74 23.07
CA ARG A 24 7.21 20.22 22.79
C ARG A 24 7.89 19.39 21.69
N TYR A 25 7.76 18.07 21.71
CA TYR A 25 8.32 17.18 20.69
C TYR A 25 7.62 17.36 19.34
N LEU A 26 6.28 17.47 19.33
CA LEU A 26 5.52 17.72 18.11
C LEU A 26 5.87 19.10 17.53
N ILE A 27 5.97 20.13 18.37
CA ILE A 27 6.42 21.47 17.97
C ILE A 27 7.86 21.40 17.47
N TRP A 28 8.76 20.69 18.14
CA TRP A 28 10.15 20.52 17.72
C TRP A 28 10.26 19.77 16.39
N TYR A 29 9.56 18.66 16.24
CA TYR A 29 9.54 17.83 15.03
C TYR A 29 8.96 18.59 13.83
N ILE A 30 7.82 19.29 14.03
CA ILE A 30 7.19 20.13 13.01
C ILE A 30 8.04 21.37 12.71
N LYS A 31 8.74 21.96 13.69
CA LYS A 31 9.56 23.17 13.47
C LYS A 31 10.94 22.87 12.87
N LEU A 32 11.52 21.69 13.09
CA LEU A 32 12.89 21.40 12.66
C LEU A 32 12.97 20.34 11.57
N THR A 33 12.31 19.18 11.73
CA THR A 33 12.55 18.07 10.79
C THR A 33 11.79 18.21 9.47
N ALA A 34 10.53 18.64 9.51
CA ALA A 34 9.75 18.83 8.29
C ALA A 34 10.28 20.00 7.45
N PRO A 35 10.57 21.20 8.01
CA PRO A 35 11.17 22.30 7.25
C PRO A 35 12.56 21.96 6.73
N TYR A 36 13.36 21.18 7.48
CA TYR A 36 14.65 20.71 7.00
C TYR A 36 14.51 19.73 5.83
N LYS A 37 13.65 18.71 5.94
CA LYS A 37 13.37 17.76 4.84
C LYS A 37 12.80 18.48 3.61
N MET A 38 11.86 19.40 3.81
CA MET A 38 11.28 20.21 2.74
C MET A 38 12.32 21.13 2.09
N SER A 39 13.16 21.79 2.88
CA SER A 39 14.23 22.67 2.36
C SER A 39 15.30 21.89 1.61
N THR A 40 15.73 20.73 2.13
CA THR A 40 16.70 19.87 1.45
C THR A 40 16.13 19.24 0.18
N TRP A 41 14.85 18.85 0.19
CA TRP A 41 14.13 18.42 -1.02
C TRP A 41 14.00 19.55 -2.04
N GLY A 42 13.61 20.75 -1.60
CA GLY A 42 13.52 21.94 -2.46
C GLY A 42 14.86 22.31 -3.08
N LEU A 43 15.94 22.28 -2.29
CA LEU A 43 17.31 22.47 -2.79
C LEU A 43 17.69 21.39 -3.80
N TYR A 44 17.40 20.12 -3.50
CA TYR A 44 17.62 19.02 -4.44
C TYR A 44 16.89 19.24 -5.76
N LEU A 45 15.61 19.63 -5.73
CA LEU A 45 14.83 19.92 -6.94
C LEU A 45 15.42 21.09 -7.73
N ALA A 46 15.86 22.15 -7.06
CA ALA A 46 16.48 23.31 -7.70
C ALA A 46 17.81 22.93 -8.40
N LEU A 47 18.69 22.22 -7.69
CA LEU A 47 19.96 21.73 -8.25
C LEU A 47 19.73 20.75 -9.40
N ARG A 48 18.74 19.85 -9.25
CA ARG A 48 18.36 18.92 -10.30
C ARG A 48 17.83 19.66 -11.52
N LEU A 49 16.99 20.68 -11.35
CA LEU A 49 16.45 21.48 -12.46
C LEU A 49 17.58 22.14 -13.24
N LEU A 50 18.51 22.80 -12.54
CA LEU A 50 19.70 23.40 -13.15
C LEU A 50 20.50 22.34 -13.94
N TYR A 51 20.77 21.19 -13.32
CA TYR A 51 21.47 20.09 -13.98
C TYR A 51 20.71 19.57 -15.21
N VAL A 52 19.39 19.43 -15.15
CA VAL A 52 18.57 18.97 -16.29
C VAL A 52 18.66 19.94 -17.46
N VAL A 53 18.70 21.26 -17.21
CA VAL A 53 18.89 22.27 -18.26
C VAL A 53 20.26 22.11 -18.92
N LEU A 54 21.34 22.08 -18.13
CA LEU A 54 22.70 21.90 -18.63
C LEU A 54 22.88 20.58 -19.38
N ARG A 55 22.34 19.49 -18.83
CA ARG A 55 22.34 18.16 -19.45
C ARG A 55 21.57 18.17 -20.77
N SER A 56 20.43 18.84 -20.85
CA SER A 56 19.60 18.88 -22.06
C SER A 56 20.33 19.60 -23.20
N PHE A 57 21.01 20.70 -22.88
CA PHE A 57 21.89 21.38 -23.82
C PHE A 57 23.02 20.46 -24.30
N TRP A 58 23.72 19.78 -23.38
CA TRP A 58 24.76 18.82 -23.71
C TRP A 58 24.27 17.64 -24.57
N TRP A 59 23.08 17.12 -24.27
CA TRP A 59 22.45 16.04 -25.03
C TRP A 59 22.02 16.47 -26.42
N LEU A 60 21.63 17.73 -26.60
CA LEU A 60 21.36 18.31 -27.90
C LEU A 60 22.64 18.34 -28.74
N LEU A 61 23.74 18.90 -28.19
CA LEU A 61 25.03 18.99 -28.87
C LEU A 61 25.59 17.61 -29.28
N ARG A 62 25.42 16.59 -28.43
CA ARG A 62 25.88 15.21 -28.71
C ARG A 62 24.90 14.36 -29.51
N GLY A 63 23.77 14.92 -29.97
CA GLY A 63 22.75 14.19 -30.74
C GLY A 63 21.97 13.13 -29.94
N VAL A 64 22.14 13.08 -28.60
CA VAL A 64 21.40 12.15 -27.73
C VAL A 64 19.91 12.46 -27.76
N THR A 65 19.54 13.74 -27.72
CA THR A 65 18.13 14.18 -27.81
C THR A 65 17.50 13.74 -29.12
N TYR A 66 18.21 13.94 -30.24
CA TYR A 66 17.74 13.52 -31.56
C TYR A 66 17.58 12.00 -31.67
N ARG A 67 18.56 11.23 -31.18
CA ARG A 67 18.46 9.75 -31.16
C ARG A 67 17.32 9.27 -30.27
N ARG A 68 17.12 9.86 -29.08
CA ARG A 68 15.98 9.54 -28.20
C ARG A 68 14.63 9.79 -28.90
N TRP A 69 14.51 10.89 -29.62
CA TRP A 69 13.30 11.20 -30.40
C TRP A 69 13.06 10.18 -31.52
N ARG A 70 14.09 9.85 -32.32
CA ARG A 70 13.99 8.80 -33.35
C ARG A 70 13.58 7.46 -32.76
N ASN A 71 14.13 7.10 -31.61
CA ASN A 71 13.93 5.81 -30.97
C ASN A 71 12.52 5.60 -30.40
N LYS A 72 11.68 6.65 -30.35
CA LYS A 72 10.24 6.50 -30.10
C LYS A 72 9.52 5.68 -31.18
N LYS A 73 10.05 5.67 -32.41
CA LYS A 73 9.48 4.90 -33.53
C LYS A 73 9.91 3.44 -33.44
N LEU A 74 8.95 2.51 -33.61
CA LEU A 74 9.17 1.05 -33.58
C LEU A 74 10.25 0.55 -34.54
N GLN A 75 10.45 1.22 -35.69
CA GLN A 75 11.53 0.91 -36.64
C GLN A 75 12.94 0.95 -36.02
N ASN A 76 13.12 1.72 -34.93
CA ASN A 76 14.38 1.86 -34.22
C ASN A 76 14.45 0.96 -32.97
N PHE A 77 13.63 -0.10 -32.91
CA PHE A 77 13.54 -1.03 -31.79
C PHE A 77 14.91 -1.48 -31.29
N LYS A 78 15.85 -1.81 -32.19
CA LYS A 78 17.18 -2.34 -31.82
C LYS A 78 18.02 -1.43 -30.91
N THR A 79 17.67 -0.16 -30.79
CA THR A 79 18.38 0.81 -29.94
C THR A 79 17.46 1.57 -28.99
N SER A 80 16.21 1.13 -28.82
CA SER A 80 15.20 1.94 -28.12
C SER A 80 15.32 1.93 -26.60
N ALA A 81 16.17 1.08 -26.01
CA ALA A 81 16.50 1.16 -24.58
C ALA A 81 17.59 2.20 -24.33
N HIS A 82 17.22 3.35 -23.76
CA HIS A 82 18.14 4.42 -23.40
C HIS A 82 18.66 4.21 -21.97
N VAL A 83 19.91 3.77 -21.85
CA VAL A 83 20.58 3.52 -20.57
C VAL A 83 21.25 4.79 -20.07
N GLN A 84 21.02 5.10 -18.80
CA GLN A 84 21.54 6.28 -18.12
C GLN A 84 22.18 5.89 -16.79
N ASN A 85 23.37 6.39 -16.52
CA ASN A 85 24.05 6.19 -15.24
C ASN A 85 23.51 7.18 -14.20
N ILE A 86 23.38 6.73 -12.95
CA ILE A 86 22.92 7.56 -11.83
C ILE A 86 24.14 8.18 -11.14
N ILE A 87 24.14 9.51 -10.94
CA ILE A 87 25.17 10.24 -10.20
C ILE A 87 24.66 10.82 -8.87
N GLY A 88 23.35 10.96 -8.74
CA GLY A 88 22.71 11.45 -7.52
C GLY A 88 21.29 10.91 -7.40
N ARG A 89 20.81 10.79 -6.17
CA ARG A 89 19.44 10.37 -5.88
C ARG A 89 18.95 11.04 -4.61
N TYR A 90 17.67 11.37 -4.55
CA TYR A 90 17.03 11.87 -3.35
C TYR A 90 15.53 11.56 -3.41
N LYS A 91 14.97 11.15 -2.28
CA LYS A 91 13.53 11.02 -2.04
C LYS A 91 13.23 11.66 -0.69
N MET A 92 12.18 12.47 -0.63
CA MET A 92 11.79 13.08 0.64
C MET A 92 11.15 12.05 1.57
N ASP A 93 10.37 11.13 0.99
CA ASP A 93 9.70 10.06 1.69
C ASP A 93 9.95 8.73 0.96
N PRO A 94 11.03 8.00 1.30
CA PRO A 94 11.37 6.76 0.60
C PRO A 94 10.25 5.72 0.60
N VAL A 95 9.38 5.75 1.63
CA VAL A 95 8.31 4.78 1.80
C VAL A 95 7.06 5.19 1.04
N LEU A 96 6.59 6.43 1.17
CA LEU A 96 5.35 6.86 0.52
C LEU A 96 5.53 7.29 -0.94
N GLU A 97 6.68 7.92 -1.26
CA GLU A 97 6.88 8.56 -2.55
C GLU A 97 6.99 7.53 -3.68
N PHE A 98 6.09 7.67 -4.66
CA PHE A 98 6.11 6.87 -5.87
C PHE A 98 7.46 6.94 -6.56
N SER A 99 7.83 5.83 -7.18
CA SER A 99 8.93 5.75 -8.11
C SER A 99 8.73 6.76 -9.23
N ALA A 100 9.67 7.70 -9.35
CA ALA A 100 9.67 8.76 -10.34
C ALA A 100 11.07 9.01 -10.88
N GLU A 101 11.16 9.44 -12.13
CA GLU A 101 12.42 9.89 -12.75
C GLU A 101 13.07 11.03 -11.96
N TYR A 102 12.25 11.90 -11.35
CA TYR A 102 12.78 13.07 -10.66
C TYR A 102 13.54 12.75 -9.36
N ASN A 103 13.48 11.50 -8.91
CA ASN A 103 14.24 11.02 -7.75
C ASN A 103 15.72 10.78 -8.07
N PHE A 104 16.11 10.89 -9.34
CA PHE A 104 17.48 10.66 -9.80
C PHE A 104 18.03 11.83 -10.61
N VAL A 105 19.35 11.97 -10.49
CA VAL A 105 20.20 12.78 -11.36
C VAL A 105 21.02 11.81 -12.20
N THR A 106 20.87 11.89 -13.52
CA THR A 106 21.43 10.90 -14.44
C THR A 106 22.15 11.53 -15.62
N TYR A 107 23.07 10.78 -16.23
CA TYR A 107 23.70 11.14 -17.50
C TYR A 107 23.58 10.00 -18.52
N HIS A 108 23.67 10.34 -19.80
CA HIS A 108 23.57 9.35 -20.88
C HIS A 108 24.75 8.37 -20.83
N HIS A 109 24.45 7.08 -20.86
CA HIS A 109 25.45 6.04 -21.00
C HIS A 109 25.47 5.44 -22.40
N SER A 110 24.36 4.84 -22.85
CA SER A 110 24.27 4.23 -24.18
C SER A 110 22.82 4.03 -24.63
N PHE A 111 22.64 3.69 -25.90
CA PHE A 111 21.40 3.14 -26.44
C PHE A 111 21.62 1.66 -26.73
N GLN A 112 20.74 0.81 -26.21
CA GLN A 112 20.90 -0.64 -26.21
C GLN A 112 19.69 -1.32 -26.85
N HIS A 113 19.83 -2.61 -27.12
CA HIS A 113 18.69 -3.46 -27.48
C HIS A 113 17.70 -3.55 -26.31
N PRO A 114 16.38 -3.53 -26.55
CA PRO A 114 15.36 -3.63 -25.50
C PRO A 114 15.49 -4.89 -24.64
N GLU A 115 16.03 -5.98 -25.16
CA GLU A 115 16.32 -7.19 -24.38
C GLU A 115 17.34 -6.98 -23.25
N TYR A 116 18.04 -5.84 -23.22
CA TYR A 116 18.87 -5.44 -22.08
C TYR A 116 18.11 -5.54 -20.76
N VAL A 117 16.82 -5.22 -20.74
CA VAL A 117 15.99 -5.25 -19.53
C VAL A 117 15.59 -6.66 -19.09
N LEU A 118 15.90 -7.69 -19.87
CA LEU A 118 15.63 -9.08 -19.52
C LEU A 118 16.66 -9.66 -18.56
N ARG A 119 17.79 -8.97 -18.32
CA ARG A 119 18.78 -9.36 -17.30
C ARG A 119 18.18 -9.41 -15.90
N ASP A 120 18.63 -10.35 -15.09
CA ASP A 120 18.16 -10.57 -13.71
C ASP A 120 18.42 -9.37 -12.79
N SER A 121 19.47 -8.60 -13.07
CA SER A 121 19.80 -7.36 -12.35
C SER A 121 18.92 -6.17 -12.73
N VAL A 122 18.03 -6.31 -13.72
CA VAL A 122 17.17 -5.24 -14.22
C VAL A 122 15.73 -5.53 -13.85
N THR A 123 15.10 -4.59 -13.13
CA THR A 123 13.70 -4.70 -12.69
C THR A 123 12.90 -3.50 -13.16
N LEU A 124 11.61 -3.73 -13.44
CA LEU A 124 10.69 -2.67 -13.84
C LEU A 124 10.40 -1.76 -12.65
N TYR A 125 10.64 -0.46 -12.82
CA TYR A 125 10.58 0.53 -11.74
C TYR A 125 9.30 1.38 -11.81
N GLN A 126 8.97 1.88 -13.00
CA GLN A 126 7.80 2.74 -13.20
C GLN A 126 7.25 2.60 -14.63
N ILE A 127 5.95 2.83 -14.79
CA ILE A 127 5.30 3.03 -16.09
C ILE A 127 4.72 4.45 -16.16
N THR A 128 4.87 5.07 -17.33
CA THR A 128 4.22 6.34 -17.71
C THR A 128 3.41 6.13 -18.99
N GLU A 129 2.63 7.13 -19.41
CA GLU A 129 1.86 7.11 -20.65
C GLU A 129 2.72 6.76 -21.89
N SER A 130 3.99 7.17 -21.90
CA SER A 130 4.85 7.08 -23.09
C SER A 130 6.08 6.19 -22.94
N SER A 131 6.41 5.74 -21.72
CA SER A 131 7.65 5.01 -21.45
C SER A 131 7.54 4.07 -20.25
N ALA A 132 8.22 2.93 -20.35
CA ALA A 132 8.58 2.09 -19.24
C ALA A 132 9.99 2.45 -18.74
N ILE A 133 10.15 2.54 -17.42
CA ILE A 133 11.41 2.87 -16.75
C ILE A 133 11.84 1.67 -15.92
N PHE A 134 13.08 1.23 -16.11
CA PHE A 134 13.69 0.14 -15.35
C PHE A 134 14.86 0.67 -14.54
N VAL A 135 15.21 -0.07 -13.49
CA VAL A 135 16.44 0.13 -12.72
C VAL A 135 17.36 -1.09 -12.90
N GLU A 136 18.65 -0.84 -13.07
CA GLU A 136 19.69 -1.87 -12.96
C GLU A 136 20.34 -1.77 -11.58
N THR A 137 20.41 -2.89 -10.86
CA THR A 137 21.04 -3.02 -9.54
C THR A 137 22.29 -3.90 -9.63
N PRO A 138 23.08 -4.07 -8.55
CA PRO A 138 24.15 -5.07 -8.53
C PRO A 138 23.63 -6.46 -8.94
N PRO A 139 24.42 -7.24 -9.70
CA PRO A 139 23.96 -8.50 -10.30
C PRO A 139 23.64 -9.60 -9.29
N ASP A 140 24.24 -9.53 -8.11
CA ASP A 140 24.09 -10.41 -6.96
C ASP A 140 22.92 -10.00 -6.03
N LEU A 141 22.27 -8.87 -6.30
CA LEU A 141 21.21 -8.33 -5.45
C LEU A 141 19.82 -8.55 -6.06
N ASP A 142 18.98 -9.30 -5.36
CA ASP A 142 17.55 -9.45 -5.68
C ASP A 142 16.71 -8.47 -4.86
N VAL A 143 16.30 -7.38 -5.50
CA VAL A 143 15.48 -6.32 -4.87
C VAL A 143 14.06 -6.74 -4.50
N THR A 144 13.66 -7.97 -4.83
CA THR A 144 12.35 -8.50 -4.42
C THR A 144 12.37 -9.12 -3.02
N LEU A 145 13.56 -9.44 -2.49
CA LEU A 145 13.71 -10.05 -1.17
C LEU A 145 13.46 -9.08 -0.03
N SER A 146 12.68 -9.52 0.95
CA SER A 146 12.34 -8.78 2.16
C SER A 146 13.55 -8.43 3.04
N ASP A 147 14.61 -9.22 2.94
CA ASP A 147 15.87 -9.01 3.64
C ASP A 147 16.64 -7.81 3.07
N VAL A 148 16.39 -7.41 1.82
CA VAL A 148 16.96 -6.19 1.21
C VAL A 148 16.17 -4.97 1.65
N ALA A 149 14.85 -4.96 1.43
CA ALA A 149 13.94 -3.95 1.97
C ALA A 149 12.51 -4.49 2.06
N SER A 150 11.70 -3.90 2.95
CA SER A 150 10.28 -4.27 3.12
C SER A 150 9.38 -3.93 1.93
N PHE A 151 9.84 -3.05 1.05
CA PHE A 151 9.13 -2.61 -0.15
C PHE A 151 10.10 -2.62 -1.33
N MET A 152 9.70 -3.27 -2.44
CA MET A 152 10.53 -3.42 -3.63
C MET A 152 10.98 -2.06 -4.16
N ARG A 153 10.09 -1.04 -4.17
CA ARG A 153 10.42 0.32 -4.60
C ARG A 153 11.55 0.98 -3.79
N VAL A 154 11.67 0.65 -2.50
CA VAL A 154 12.72 1.17 -1.63
C VAL A 154 14.06 0.54 -1.99
N ALA A 155 14.09 -0.79 -2.12
CA ALA A 155 15.29 -1.53 -2.55
C ALA A 155 15.76 -1.07 -3.94
N GLN A 156 14.83 -0.95 -4.89
CA GLN A 156 15.10 -0.42 -6.23
C GLN A 156 15.74 0.98 -6.16
N PHE A 157 15.14 1.90 -5.41
CA PHE A 157 15.66 3.27 -5.27
C PHE A 157 17.06 3.30 -4.62
N GLN A 158 17.26 2.54 -3.55
CA GLN A 158 18.53 2.53 -2.80
C GLN A 158 19.67 1.91 -3.60
N HIS A 159 19.40 0.84 -4.34
CA HIS A 159 20.45 0.05 -5.00
C HIS A 159 20.60 0.33 -6.50
N ALA A 160 19.73 1.14 -7.11
CA ALA A 160 19.82 1.47 -8.53
C ALA A 160 21.21 2.05 -8.89
N LYS A 161 21.83 1.51 -9.95
CA LYS A 161 23.07 2.02 -10.55
C LYS A 161 22.79 2.71 -11.88
N LYS A 162 21.79 2.23 -12.62
CA LYS A 162 21.35 2.81 -13.89
C LYS A 162 19.84 2.90 -13.97
N LEU A 163 19.36 3.86 -14.75
CA LEU A 163 17.99 3.91 -15.26
C LEU A 163 17.98 3.50 -16.73
N ILE A 164 16.95 2.77 -17.13
CA ILE A 164 16.73 2.40 -18.53
C ILE A 164 15.35 2.89 -18.95
N TYR A 165 15.32 3.82 -19.91
CA TYR A 165 14.09 4.31 -20.50
C TYR A 165 13.78 3.53 -21.76
N MET A 166 12.56 3.03 -21.86
CA MET A 166 12.08 2.29 -23.00
C MET A 166 10.75 2.88 -23.47
N PRO A 167 10.61 3.27 -24.75
CA PRO A 167 9.32 3.68 -25.31
C PRO A 167 8.26 2.61 -25.10
N ILE A 168 7.02 3.02 -24.80
CA ILE A 168 5.98 2.08 -24.36
C ILE A 168 5.67 0.99 -25.40
N GLU A 169 5.75 1.31 -26.69
CA GLU A 169 5.58 0.32 -27.76
C GLU A 169 6.71 -0.73 -27.81
N SER A 170 7.95 -0.33 -27.50
CA SER A 170 9.05 -1.28 -27.38
C SER A 170 8.86 -2.16 -26.14
N PHE A 171 8.34 -1.59 -25.05
CA PHE A 171 8.01 -2.34 -23.83
C PHE A 171 6.92 -3.39 -24.07
N HIS A 172 5.83 -3.02 -24.74
CA HIS A 172 4.78 -3.98 -25.13
C HIS A 172 5.34 -5.11 -25.99
N ARG A 173 6.27 -4.82 -26.91
CA ARG A 173 6.92 -5.84 -27.73
C ARG A 173 7.75 -6.81 -26.88
N ILE A 174 8.56 -6.31 -25.96
CA ILE A 174 9.33 -7.14 -25.01
C ILE A 174 8.40 -8.00 -24.15
N ALA A 175 7.35 -7.40 -23.59
CA ALA A 175 6.40 -8.14 -22.77
C ALA A 175 5.65 -9.22 -23.56
N LYS A 176 5.32 -8.95 -24.83
CA LYS A 176 4.71 -9.95 -25.72
C LYS A 176 5.64 -11.14 -25.96
N GLN A 177 6.95 -10.90 -26.15
CA GLN A 177 7.96 -11.94 -26.34
C GLN A 177 8.11 -12.86 -25.13
N LEU A 178 7.94 -12.34 -23.91
CA LEU A 178 7.97 -13.15 -22.69
C LEU A 178 6.79 -14.14 -22.58
N GLY A 179 5.71 -13.91 -23.32
CA GLY A 179 4.50 -14.72 -23.23
C GLY A 179 3.76 -14.50 -21.91
N ARG A 180 2.78 -15.35 -21.59
CA ARG A 180 2.12 -15.36 -20.28
C ARG A 180 3.05 -16.02 -19.24
N PRO A 181 3.05 -15.55 -17.98
CA PRO A 181 3.75 -16.25 -16.91
C PRO A 181 3.23 -17.69 -16.81
N LYS A 182 4.14 -18.65 -16.66
CA LYS A 182 3.80 -20.08 -16.55
C LYS A 182 3.47 -20.50 -15.12
N ALA A 183 4.00 -19.77 -14.14
CA ALA A 183 3.75 -19.99 -12.73
C ALA A 183 2.44 -19.33 -12.28
N ASN A 184 1.92 -19.76 -11.13
CA ASN A 184 0.72 -19.19 -10.55
C ASN A 184 0.94 -17.70 -10.23
N ILE A 185 -0.12 -16.90 -10.33
CA ILE A 185 -0.10 -15.48 -9.97
C ILE A 185 -1.09 -15.26 -8.84
N THR A 186 -0.61 -14.67 -7.75
CA THR A 186 -1.45 -14.23 -6.65
C THR A 186 -1.32 -12.72 -6.47
N PHE A 187 -2.41 -11.99 -6.62
CA PHE A 187 -2.47 -10.57 -6.28
C PHE A 187 -2.86 -10.40 -4.81
N VAL A 188 -2.20 -9.49 -4.11
CA VAL A 188 -2.51 -9.17 -2.70
C VAL A 188 -2.88 -7.70 -2.58
N ASN A 189 -4.17 -7.42 -2.51
CA ASN A 189 -4.73 -6.11 -2.17
C ASN A 189 -4.83 -5.96 -0.64
N ASN A 190 -4.88 -4.72 -0.15
CA ASN A 190 -4.85 -4.49 1.30
C ASN A 190 -5.36 -3.11 1.74
N THR A 191 -5.77 -2.98 3.00
CA THR A 191 -6.21 -1.71 3.60
C THR A 191 -5.07 -0.79 4.07
N THR A 192 -3.81 -1.10 3.78
CA THR A 192 -2.61 -0.52 4.43
C THR A 192 -2.51 -0.86 5.93
N ARG A 193 -1.29 -1.06 6.45
CA ARG A 193 -1.00 -1.38 7.87
C ARG A 193 -1.77 -2.58 8.46
N CYS A 194 -2.26 -3.49 7.61
CA CYS A 194 -2.98 -4.71 8.01
C CYS A 194 -2.11 -5.98 8.00
N GLY A 195 -0.79 -5.85 7.96
CA GLY A 195 0.11 -7.02 7.94
C GLY A 195 0.38 -7.65 6.57
N SER A 196 0.01 -6.99 5.47
CA SER A 196 0.27 -7.48 4.09
C SER A 196 1.74 -7.71 3.80
N THR A 197 2.65 -6.95 4.42
CA THR A 197 4.10 -7.20 4.31
C THR A 197 4.51 -8.50 5.01
N VAL A 198 3.90 -8.84 6.15
CA VAL A 198 4.15 -10.12 6.86
C VAL A 198 3.69 -11.29 5.99
N LEU A 199 2.47 -11.22 5.45
CA LEU A 199 1.94 -12.28 4.57
C LEU A 199 2.85 -12.52 3.35
N LEU A 200 3.36 -11.46 2.72
CA LEU A 200 4.30 -11.59 1.62
C LEU A 200 5.60 -12.27 2.01
N GLN A 201 6.11 -11.99 3.21
CA GLN A 201 7.28 -12.66 3.74
C GLN A 201 7.00 -14.12 4.06
N MET A 202 5.80 -14.46 4.53
CA MET A 202 5.40 -15.86 4.72
C MET A 202 5.45 -16.63 3.38
N PHE A 203 4.94 -16.04 2.29
CA PHE A 203 5.12 -16.60 0.94
C PHE A 203 6.61 -16.67 0.52
N GLU A 204 7.41 -15.65 0.79
CA GLU A 204 8.85 -15.65 0.45
C GLU A 204 9.61 -16.78 1.17
N LYS A 205 9.33 -16.99 2.46
CA LYS A 205 10.02 -17.99 3.29
C LYS A 205 9.63 -19.43 2.95
N THR A 206 8.67 -19.67 2.05
CA THR A 206 8.47 -21.01 1.46
C THR A 206 9.65 -21.41 0.58
N GLY A 207 10.39 -20.44 -0.01
CA GLY A 207 11.45 -20.69 -0.98
C GLY A 207 10.95 -20.99 -2.40
N HIS A 208 9.63 -21.13 -2.58
CA HIS A 208 8.99 -21.50 -3.84
C HIS A 208 8.27 -20.32 -4.51
N CYS A 209 7.96 -19.28 -3.75
CA CYS A 209 7.24 -18.10 -4.24
C CYS A 209 8.19 -16.91 -4.39
N ARG A 210 7.97 -16.13 -5.45
CA ARG A 210 8.58 -14.80 -5.57
C ARG A 210 7.58 -13.73 -5.16
N SER A 211 7.80 -13.18 -3.97
CA SER A 211 6.97 -12.10 -3.42
C SER A 211 7.51 -10.73 -3.82
N MET A 212 6.64 -9.88 -4.37
CA MET A 212 6.97 -8.50 -4.74
C MET A 212 6.06 -7.53 -3.96
N SER A 213 6.65 -6.85 -2.98
CA SER A 213 5.95 -5.86 -2.15
C SER A 213 5.89 -4.52 -2.85
N GLU A 214 4.70 -4.17 -3.35
CA GLU A 214 4.36 -2.85 -3.93
C GLU A 214 5.24 -2.46 -5.13
N PRO A 215 5.28 -3.25 -6.21
CA PRO A 215 5.95 -2.84 -7.44
C PRO A 215 5.25 -1.62 -8.03
N ASP A 216 5.92 -0.47 -8.04
CA ASP A 216 5.28 0.80 -8.43
C ASP A 216 4.80 0.81 -9.88
N ALA A 217 5.44 0.05 -10.76
CA ALA A 217 4.94 -0.15 -12.12
C ALA A 217 3.49 -0.69 -12.18
N LEU A 218 3.12 -1.54 -11.23
CA LEU A 218 1.75 -2.05 -11.09
C LEU A 218 0.85 -1.00 -10.42
N ASN A 219 1.33 -0.32 -9.39
CA ASN A 219 0.56 0.75 -8.72
C ASN A 219 0.26 1.94 -9.67
N CYS A 220 1.16 2.24 -10.61
CA CYS A 220 0.96 3.28 -11.63
C CYS A 220 -0.22 2.98 -12.55
N ILE A 221 -0.60 1.70 -12.73
CA ILE A 221 -1.75 1.35 -13.58
C ILE A 221 -3.05 1.93 -13.01
N ALA A 222 -3.24 1.91 -11.69
CA ALA A 222 -4.41 2.52 -11.05
C ALA A 222 -4.51 4.02 -11.37
N TYR A 223 -3.38 4.72 -11.40
CA TYR A 223 -3.31 6.14 -11.73
C TYR A 223 -3.61 6.39 -13.21
N LEU A 224 -2.98 5.60 -14.09
CA LEU A 224 -3.16 5.73 -15.55
C LEU A 224 -4.58 5.35 -15.99
N ALA A 225 -5.25 4.47 -15.25
CA ALA A 225 -6.61 3.98 -15.55
C ALA A 225 -7.65 5.10 -15.70
N ARG A 226 -7.34 6.29 -15.18
CA ARG A 226 -8.23 7.45 -15.18
C ARG A 226 -7.94 8.44 -16.31
N ARG A 227 -6.82 8.27 -17.01
CA ARG A 227 -6.36 9.15 -18.08
C ARG A 227 -6.31 8.45 -19.43
N GLU A 228 -6.21 7.13 -19.41
CA GLU A 228 -6.05 6.29 -20.59
C GLU A 228 -7.30 5.45 -20.85
N SER A 229 -7.46 4.99 -22.09
CA SER A 229 -8.56 4.10 -22.46
C SER A 229 -8.46 2.74 -21.73
N LYS A 230 -9.62 2.10 -21.49
CA LYS A 230 -9.68 0.74 -20.91
C LYS A 230 -8.80 -0.25 -21.68
N LEU A 231 -8.78 -0.17 -23.01
CA LEU A 231 -7.96 -1.03 -23.88
C LEU A 231 -6.46 -0.83 -23.62
N GLN A 232 -6.01 0.43 -23.54
CA GLN A 232 -4.60 0.74 -23.28
C GLN A 232 -4.19 0.25 -21.88
N ILE A 233 -5.08 0.40 -20.90
CA ILE A 233 -4.83 0.00 -19.52
C ILE A 233 -4.79 -1.52 -19.38
N ARG A 234 -5.68 -2.24 -20.08
CA ARG A 234 -5.63 -3.70 -20.21
C ARG A 234 -4.28 -4.14 -20.78
N ARG A 235 -3.84 -3.53 -21.89
CA ARG A 235 -2.56 -3.83 -22.55
C ARG A 235 -1.35 -3.54 -21.66
N LEU A 236 -1.41 -2.45 -20.88
CA LEU A 236 -0.37 -2.08 -19.92
C LEU A 236 -0.31 -3.07 -18.76
N LEU A 237 -1.44 -3.43 -18.15
CA LEU A 237 -1.51 -4.41 -17.07
C LEU A 237 -0.92 -5.75 -17.52
N GLU A 238 -1.31 -6.24 -18.70
CA GLU A 238 -0.72 -7.45 -19.29
C GLU A 238 0.80 -7.34 -19.39
N SER A 239 1.29 -6.21 -19.92
CA SER A 239 2.72 -6.03 -20.17
C SER A 239 3.54 -5.91 -18.89
N VAL A 240 3.00 -5.21 -17.90
CA VAL A 240 3.61 -5.05 -16.57
C VAL A 240 3.73 -6.39 -15.88
N VAL A 241 2.65 -7.17 -15.79
CA VAL A 241 2.66 -8.45 -15.07
C VAL A 241 3.60 -9.45 -15.75
N ARG A 242 3.62 -9.53 -17.09
CA ARG A 242 4.57 -10.40 -17.82
C ARG A 242 6.03 -10.07 -17.53
N VAL A 243 6.35 -8.78 -17.44
CA VAL A 243 7.73 -8.33 -17.18
C VAL A 243 8.11 -8.47 -15.71
N LEU A 244 7.20 -8.20 -14.78
CA LEU A 244 7.42 -8.46 -13.34
C LEU A 244 7.63 -9.96 -13.07
N CYS A 245 6.90 -10.81 -13.77
CA CYS A 245 6.96 -12.27 -13.65
C CYS A 245 7.90 -12.92 -14.68
N LYS A 246 8.89 -12.18 -15.19
CA LYS A 246 9.86 -12.77 -16.13
C LYS A 246 10.67 -13.89 -15.44
N PRO A 247 11.10 -14.91 -16.18
CA PRO A 247 12.01 -15.94 -15.65
C PRO A 247 13.33 -15.33 -15.18
N TYR A 248 13.90 -15.89 -14.11
CA TYR A 248 15.25 -15.57 -13.63
C TYR A 248 16.19 -16.74 -13.95
N LYS A 249 17.43 -16.46 -14.35
CA LYS A 249 18.38 -17.53 -14.67
C LYS A 249 18.73 -18.28 -13.40
N GLY A 250 18.62 -19.61 -13.44
CA GLY A 250 18.96 -20.48 -12.32
C GLY A 250 17.99 -20.44 -11.13
N LYS A 251 16.85 -19.74 -11.24
CA LYS A 251 15.79 -19.78 -10.23
C LYS A 251 14.47 -20.23 -10.85
N HIS A 252 13.84 -21.21 -10.23
CA HIS A 252 12.48 -21.63 -10.54
C HIS A 252 11.55 -21.13 -9.43
N TYR A 253 10.42 -20.55 -9.81
CA TYR A 253 9.38 -20.14 -8.87
C TYR A 253 8.07 -20.80 -9.31
N ASP A 254 7.38 -21.39 -8.35
CA ASP A 254 6.09 -22.04 -8.57
C ASP A 254 4.94 -21.01 -8.55
N SER A 255 5.18 -19.86 -7.91
CA SER A 255 4.22 -18.76 -7.86
C SER A 255 4.87 -17.37 -7.77
N TYR A 256 4.21 -16.37 -8.35
CA TYR A 256 4.50 -14.95 -8.20
C TYR A 256 3.42 -14.29 -7.34
N VAL A 257 3.83 -13.65 -6.25
CA VAL A 257 2.92 -12.98 -5.31
C VAL A 257 3.11 -11.47 -5.42
N LEU A 258 2.14 -10.77 -5.99
CA LEU A 258 2.19 -9.35 -6.33
C LEU A 258 1.30 -8.55 -5.37
N LYS A 259 1.91 -7.89 -4.37
CA LYS A 259 1.17 -7.00 -3.47
C LYS A 259 1.08 -5.59 -4.05
N THR A 260 -0.12 -5.05 -4.13
CA THR A 260 -0.36 -3.66 -4.52
C THR A 260 -0.37 -2.73 -3.30
N THR A 261 -0.29 -1.41 -3.53
CA THR A 261 -0.70 -0.43 -2.51
C THR A 261 -2.21 -0.46 -2.31
N ALA A 262 -2.72 0.19 -1.27
CA ALA A 262 -4.15 0.26 -0.97
C ALA A 262 -5.06 0.65 -2.16
N PRO A 263 -4.73 1.67 -2.98
CA PRO A 263 -5.50 1.99 -4.18
C PRO A 263 -5.56 0.87 -5.22
N GLY A 264 -4.76 -0.20 -5.06
CA GLY A 264 -4.76 -1.35 -5.97
C GLY A 264 -6.07 -2.11 -6.04
N ILE A 265 -6.89 -2.05 -4.98
CA ILE A 265 -8.19 -2.73 -4.96
C ILE A 265 -9.12 -2.26 -6.09
N TYR A 266 -8.98 -1.02 -6.55
CA TYR A 266 -9.89 -0.42 -7.53
C TYR A 266 -9.77 -0.99 -8.94
N PHE A 267 -8.68 -1.68 -9.26
CA PHE A 267 -8.49 -2.31 -10.57
C PHE A 267 -8.47 -3.85 -10.49
N THR A 268 -8.96 -4.42 -9.40
CA THR A 268 -9.05 -5.88 -9.20
C THR A 268 -9.93 -6.56 -10.23
N ASP A 269 -11.04 -5.95 -10.59
CA ASP A 269 -11.92 -6.41 -11.66
C ASP A 269 -11.14 -6.60 -12.97
N LEU A 270 -10.30 -5.63 -13.31
CA LEU A 270 -9.42 -5.72 -14.46
C LEU A 270 -8.32 -6.79 -14.28
N MET A 271 -7.77 -6.96 -13.08
CA MET A 271 -6.82 -8.06 -12.82
C MET A 271 -7.46 -9.41 -13.12
N ASN A 272 -8.67 -9.66 -12.62
CA ASN A 272 -9.43 -10.88 -12.86
C ASN A 272 -9.81 -11.04 -14.35
N GLU A 273 -10.17 -9.94 -15.03
CA GLU A 273 -10.49 -9.93 -16.47
C GLU A 273 -9.28 -10.27 -17.35
N VAL A 274 -8.08 -9.87 -16.93
CA VAL A 274 -6.85 -10.04 -17.71
C VAL A 274 -6.13 -11.35 -17.38
N PHE A 275 -6.18 -11.77 -16.11
CA PHE A 275 -5.56 -12.96 -15.57
C PHE A 275 -6.61 -13.80 -14.82
N PRO A 276 -7.56 -14.44 -15.53
CA PRO A 276 -8.65 -15.20 -14.90
C PRO A 276 -8.16 -16.40 -14.09
N ASP A 277 -6.97 -16.93 -14.39
CA ASP A 277 -6.35 -18.03 -13.66
C ASP A 277 -5.58 -17.55 -12.41
N SER A 278 -5.50 -16.23 -12.18
CA SER A 278 -4.85 -15.68 -10.99
C SER A 278 -5.77 -15.73 -9.78
N ARG A 279 -5.16 -15.68 -8.58
CA ARG A 279 -5.90 -15.61 -7.31
C ARG A 279 -5.75 -14.23 -6.71
N VAL A 280 -6.79 -13.73 -6.06
CA VAL A 280 -6.76 -12.42 -5.39
C VAL A 280 -7.06 -12.56 -3.91
N LEU A 281 -6.09 -12.15 -3.11
CA LEU A 281 -6.23 -12.01 -1.66
C LEU A 281 -6.48 -10.54 -1.31
N PHE A 282 -7.37 -10.31 -0.35
CA PHE A 282 -7.58 -9.01 0.27
C PHE A 282 -7.25 -9.06 1.75
N MET A 283 -6.12 -8.45 2.13
CA MET A 283 -5.71 -8.43 3.52
C MET A 283 -6.27 -7.22 4.26
N TYR A 284 -6.90 -7.46 5.40
CA TYR A 284 -7.45 -6.42 6.25
C TYR A 284 -7.21 -6.75 7.73
N ARG A 285 -7.45 -5.75 8.57
CA ARG A 285 -7.25 -5.79 10.03
C ARG A 285 -8.32 -4.91 10.66
N ASN A 286 -8.54 -5.05 11.97
CA ASN A 286 -9.28 -4.10 12.80
C ASN A 286 -8.95 -2.63 12.43
N GLY A 287 -9.98 -1.86 12.07
CA GLY A 287 -9.83 -0.51 11.55
C GLY A 287 -9.25 0.49 12.54
N VAL A 288 -9.55 0.33 13.83
CA VAL A 288 -8.99 1.14 14.91
C VAL A 288 -7.49 0.91 15.03
N GLN A 289 -7.05 -0.35 14.97
CA GLN A 289 -5.63 -0.71 15.03
C GLN A 289 -4.87 -0.26 13.78
N VAL A 290 -5.50 -0.34 12.60
CA VAL A 290 -4.93 0.20 11.35
C VAL A 290 -4.74 1.70 11.46
N ALA A 291 -5.76 2.43 11.92
CA ALA A 291 -5.70 3.88 12.03
C ALA A 291 -4.68 4.35 13.08
N ASP A 292 -4.55 3.65 14.21
CA ASP A 292 -3.49 3.91 15.19
C ASP A 292 -2.10 3.68 14.59
N SER A 293 -1.91 2.55 13.90
CA SER A 293 -0.65 2.26 13.22
C SER A 293 -0.31 3.29 12.15
N LEU A 294 -1.28 3.72 11.35
CA LEU A 294 -1.09 4.69 10.29
C LEU A 294 -0.85 6.09 10.83
N SER A 295 -1.52 6.49 11.92
CA SER A 295 -1.26 7.75 12.61
C SER A 295 0.19 7.82 13.11
N LYS A 296 0.68 6.76 13.77
CA LYS A 296 2.07 6.64 14.21
C LYS A 296 3.05 6.68 13.03
N ALA A 297 2.78 5.90 11.98
CA ALA A 297 3.60 5.85 10.78
C ALA A 297 3.65 7.20 10.05
N SER A 298 2.55 7.98 10.07
CA SER A 298 2.48 9.29 9.43
C SER A 298 3.53 10.27 9.95
N VAL A 299 3.97 10.13 11.21
CA VAL A 299 5.05 10.98 11.75
C VAL A 299 6.34 10.78 10.97
N GLN A 300 6.66 9.56 10.56
CA GLN A 300 7.84 9.25 9.76
C GLN A 300 7.66 9.54 8.26
N MET A 301 6.43 9.86 7.83
CA MET A 301 6.05 10.14 6.45
C MET A 301 5.52 11.58 6.31
N PRO A 302 6.39 12.59 6.20
CA PRO A 302 5.99 14.00 6.22
C PRO A 302 4.94 14.34 5.16
N ILE A 303 5.04 13.76 3.96
CA ILE A 303 4.07 13.98 2.88
C ILE A 303 2.68 13.52 3.32
N LEU A 304 2.58 12.32 3.90
CA LEU A 304 1.31 11.78 4.37
C LEU A 304 0.72 12.64 5.48
N ARG A 305 1.54 13.01 6.46
CA ARG A 305 1.09 13.85 7.60
C ARG A 305 0.62 15.22 7.14
N MET A 306 1.37 15.88 6.26
CA MET A 306 0.97 17.17 5.69
C MET A 306 -0.33 17.04 4.92
N GLY A 307 -0.46 15.99 4.10
CA GLY A 307 -1.71 15.65 3.42
C GLY A 307 -2.86 15.61 4.40
N TYR A 308 -2.76 14.79 5.47
CA TYR A 308 -3.82 14.69 6.47
C TYR A 308 -4.13 15.99 7.19
N ILE A 309 -3.14 16.82 7.53
CA ILE A 309 -3.38 18.12 8.16
C ILE A 309 -4.11 19.07 7.20
N ILE A 310 -3.72 19.07 5.92
CA ILE A 310 -4.38 19.85 4.87
C ILE A 310 -5.84 19.39 4.71
N PHE A 311 -6.07 18.07 4.63
CA PHE A 311 -7.40 17.46 4.58
C PHE A 311 -8.24 17.80 5.83
N SER A 312 -7.67 17.78 7.02
CA SER A 312 -8.43 18.05 8.24
C SER A 312 -8.67 19.54 8.49
N SER A 313 -7.83 20.45 7.97
CA SER A 313 -7.80 21.84 8.43
C SER A 313 -8.39 22.84 7.44
N LEU A 314 -8.18 22.63 6.13
CA LEU A 314 -8.54 23.62 5.10
C LEU A 314 -9.91 23.34 4.50
N SER A 315 -10.95 23.91 5.09
CA SER A 315 -12.33 23.82 4.60
C SER A 315 -12.52 24.37 3.18
N ILE A 316 -11.71 25.35 2.76
CA ILE A 316 -11.76 25.91 1.40
C ILE A 316 -11.40 24.86 0.33
N LEU A 317 -10.76 23.76 0.73
CA LEU A 317 -10.40 22.68 -0.16
C LEU A 317 -11.46 21.57 -0.20
N TYR A 318 -12.65 21.67 0.45
CA TYR A 318 -13.62 20.57 0.46
C TYR A 318 -13.96 20.03 -0.93
N THR A 319 -14.15 20.89 -1.93
CA THR A 319 -14.37 20.47 -3.31
C THR A 319 -13.18 19.68 -3.85
N GLN A 320 -11.96 20.12 -3.53
CA GLN A 320 -10.73 19.39 -3.86
C GLN A 320 -10.57 18.11 -3.04
N GLN A 321 -11.14 18.03 -1.83
CA GLN A 321 -11.14 16.81 -1.02
C GLN A 321 -12.10 15.78 -1.57
N LYS A 322 -13.29 16.20 -2.00
CA LYS A 322 -14.22 15.35 -2.75
C LYS A 322 -13.53 14.88 -4.03
N GLN A 323 -12.97 15.80 -4.81
CA GLN A 323 -12.22 15.44 -6.00
C GLN A 323 -11.05 14.53 -5.69
N PHE A 324 -10.32 14.71 -4.59
CA PHE A 324 -9.21 13.84 -4.19
C PHE A 324 -9.70 12.46 -3.76
N ALA A 325 -10.77 12.36 -2.98
CA ALA A 325 -11.33 11.08 -2.58
C ALA A 325 -11.97 10.36 -3.78
N GLU A 326 -12.65 11.07 -4.66
CA GLU A 326 -13.05 10.57 -5.97
C GLU A 326 -11.82 10.22 -6.82
N TYR A 327 -10.72 10.96 -6.66
CA TYR A 327 -9.51 10.78 -7.45
C TYR A 327 -8.73 9.52 -7.08
N PHE A 328 -8.54 9.32 -5.78
CA PHE A 328 -7.74 8.25 -5.22
C PHE A 328 -8.58 7.03 -4.89
N CYS A 329 -9.89 7.20 -4.67
CA CYS A 329 -10.79 6.17 -4.18
C CYS A 329 -12.05 5.96 -5.04
N ASN A 330 -12.24 6.68 -6.16
CA ASN A 330 -13.37 6.47 -7.08
C ASN A 330 -14.77 6.42 -6.43
N PHE A 331 -15.01 7.23 -5.41
CA PHE A 331 -16.32 7.32 -4.77
C PHE A 331 -17.12 8.52 -5.30
N PRO A 332 -18.30 8.29 -5.91
CA PRO A 332 -19.14 9.37 -6.44
C PRO A 332 -19.81 10.21 -5.32
N ASP A 333 -20.09 9.59 -4.16
CA ASP A 333 -20.99 10.15 -3.14
C ASP A 333 -20.38 10.22 -1.74
N LEU A 334 -19.16 10.77 -1.61
CA LEU A 334 -18.68 11.14 -0.28
C LEU A 334 -19.64 12.16 0.35
N PRO A 335 -20.12 11.93 1.58
CA PRO A 335 -20.75 13.00 2.34
C PRO A 335 -19.73 14.14 2.50
N CYS A 336 -20.09 15.34 2.04
CA CYS A 336 -19.29 16.57 2.12
C CYS A 336 -19.13 17.01 3.59
N ARG A 337 -18.42 16.23 4.39
CA ARG A 337 -18.23 16.46 5.83
C ARG A 337 -16.76 16.55 6.16
N LYS A 338 -16.44 17.50 7.03
CA LYS A 338 -15.10 17.66 7.59
C LYS A 338 -14.69 16.42 8.35
N LEU A 339 -13.55 15.85 8.01
CA LEU A 339 -12.89 14.89 8.88
C LEU A 339 -12.25 15.65 10.04
N PRO A 340 -12.62 15.38 11.30
CA PRO A 340 -12.25 16.22 12.43
C PRO A 340 -10.78 16.08 12.85
N SER A 341 -10.07 15.05 12.37
CA SER A 341 -8.68 14.78 12.76
C SER A 341 -7.91 13.99 11.70
N VAL A 342 -6.59 13.93 11.86
CA VAL A 342 -5.72 13.03 11.08
C VAL A 342 -6.13 11.57 11.28
N TYR A 343 -6.47 11.19 12.51
CA TYR A 343 -6.93 9.84 12.81
C TYR A 343 -8.22 9.49 12.05
N ALA A 344 -9.18 10.42 11.99
CA ALA A 344 -10.40 10.24 11.19
C ALA A 344 -10.08 9.99 9.71
N CYS A 345 -9.05 10.64 9.15
CA CYS A 345 -8.57 10.38 7.79
C CYS A 345 -8.02 8.95 7.64
N CYS A 346 -7.34 8.42 8.64
CA CYS A 346 -6.84 7.04 8.63
C CYS A 346 -7.97 6.01 8.67
N VAL A 347 -8.95 6.18 9.56
CA VAL A 347 -10.13 5.29 9.64
C VAL A 347 -10.94 5.37 8.35
N PHE A 348 -11.11 6.57 7.81
CA PHE A 348 -11.80 6.80 6.55
C PHE A 348 -11.10 6.05 5.41
N THR A 349 -9.78 6.18 5.29
CA THR A 349 -9.00 5.46 4.27
C THR A 349 -9.20 3.95 4.39
N TRP A 350 -9.13 3.39 5.60
CA TRP A 350 -9.37 1.96 5.85
C TRP A 350 -10.78 1.53 5.42
N GLY A 351 -11.82 2.25 5.87
CA GLY A 351 -13.22 1.91 5.59
C GLY A 351 -13.53 1.93 4.09
N MET A 352 -12.99 2.90 3.37
CA MET A 352 -13.18 3.05 1.92
C MET A 352 -12.61 1.87 1.13
N ILE A 353 -11.42 1.41 1.51
CA ILE A 353 -10.78 0.27 0.85
C ILE A 353 -11.54 -1.03 1.18
N LEU A 354 -11.99 -1.17 2.43
CA LEU A 354 -12.79 -2.32 2.86
C LEU A 354 -14.16 -2.36 2.18
N TYR A 355 -14.83 -1.21 2.03
CA TYR A 355 -16.08 -1.10 1.30
C TYR A 355 -15.91 -1.57 -0.15
N ARG A 356 -14.86 -1.11 -0.84
CA ARG A 356 -14.60 -1.54 -2.22
C ARG A 356 -14.38 -3.06 -2.32
N TYR A 357 -13.72 -3.67 -1.33
CA TYR A 357 -13.62 -5.13 -1.27
C TYR A 357 -15.00 -5.79 -1.12
N LEU A 358 -15.84 -5.32 -0.20
CA LEU A 358 -17.18 -5.88 0.01
C LEU A 358 -18.07 -5.73 -1.24
N GLU A 359 -17.98 -4.60 -1.94
CA GLU A 359 -18.66 -4.37 -3.21
C GLU A 359 -18.22 -5.38 -4.29
N LEU A 360 -16.92 -5.67 -4.38
CA LEU A 360 -16.39 -6.67 -5.31
C LEU A 360 -16.88 -8.09 -4.96
N VAL A 361 -16.91 -8.44 -3.67
CA VAL A 361 -17.47 -9.72 -3.20
C VAL A 361 -18.95 -9.81 -3.54
N GLN A 362 -19.74 -8.76 -3.30
CA GLN A 362 -21.17 -8.71 -3.64
C GLN A 362 -21.42 -8.87 -5.15
N LYS A 363 -20.51 -8.34 -5.98
CA LYS A 363 -20.53 -8.49 -7.44
C LYS A 363 -20.02 -9.86 -7.92
N GLY A 364 -19.63 -10.75 -7.02
CA GLY A 364 -19.15 -12.09 -7.36
C GLY A 364 -17.74 -12.13 -7.94
N ALA A 365 -16.91 -11.12 -7.66
CA ALA A 365 -15.50 -11.17 -8.05
C ALA A 365 -14.77 -12.31 -7.32
N ASP A 366 -13.85 -13.01 -8.01
CA ASP A 366 -12.95 -13.99 -7.38
C ASP A 366 -11.90 -13.25 -6.53
N ILE A 367 -12.27 -12.95 -5.29
CA ILE A 367 -11.43 -12.33 -4.28
C ILE A 367 -11.85 -12.83 -2.89
N VAL A 368 -10.85 -13.16 -2.06
CA VAL A 368 -11.08 -13.65 -0.70
C VAL A 368 -10.42 -12.79 0.36
N GLY A 369 -11.07 -12.68 1.51
CA GLY A 369 -10.59 -11.91 2.64
C GLY A 369 -9.59 -12.69 3.49
N VAL A 370 -8.54 -12.01 3.93
CA VAL A 370 -7.56 -12.51 4.89
C VAL A 370 -7.50 -11.54 6.07
N LYS A 371 -8.09 -11.94 7.21
CA LYS A 371 -8.04 -11.15 8.44
C LYS A 371 -6.72 -11.37 9.16
N TYR A 372 -5.99 -10.29 9.41
CA TYR A 372 -4.70 -10.30 10.10
C TYR A 372 -4.75 -10.99 11.46
N GLU A 373 -5.77 -10.68 12.26
CA GLU A 373 -5.93 -11.24 13.61
C GLU A 373 -6.06 -12.77 13.58
N HIS A 374 -6.82 -13.30 12.62
CA HIS A 374 -6.95 -14.75 12.43
C HIS A 374 -5.61 -15.35 12.02
N LEU A 375 -4.94 -14.75 11.03
CA LEU A 375 -3.63 -15.19 10.55
C LEU A 375 -2.61 -15.27 11.71
N ILE A 376 -2.52 -14.26 12.57
CA ILE A 376 -1.56 -14.30 13.67
C ILE A 376 -1.98 -15.24 14.80
N ALA A 377 -3.28 -15.41 15.04
CA ALA A 377 -3.76 -16.28 16.11
C ALA A 377 -3.53 -17.77 15.80
N ASN A 378 -3.67 -18.19 14.53
CA ASN A 378 -3.41 -19.57 14.09
C ASN A 378 -2.64 -19.58 12.76
N PRO A 379 -1.33 -19.24 12.77
CA PRO A 379 -0.60 -18.91 11.54
C PRO A 379 -0.36 -20.12 10.64
N LYS A 380 -0.09 -21.29 11.22
CA LYS A 380 0.12 -22.52 10.44
C LYS A 380 -1.13 -22.89 9.66
N GLU A 381 -2.26 -23.00 10.35
CA GLU A 381 -3.52 -23.42 9.73
C GLU A 381 -4.03 -22.41 8.72
N ASN A 382 -4.01 -21.12 9.06
CA ASN A 382 -4.45 -20.08 8.13
C ASN A 382 -3.55 -20.00 6.90
N MET A 383 -2.25 -20.26 7.03
CA MET A 383 -1.39 -20.39 5.85
C MET A 383 -1.70 -21.63 5.01
N ARG A 384 -2.09 -22.77 5.60
CA ARG A 384 -2.57 -23.92 4.81
C ARG A 384 -3.78 -23.54 3.96
N ILE A 385 -4.76 -22.89 4.57
CA ILE A 385 -5.99 -22.40 3.89
C ILE A 385 -5.65 -21.41 2.77
N ILE A 386 -4.75 -20.45 3.03
CA ILE A 386 -4.33 -19.46 2.03
C ILE A 386 -3.57 -20.13 0.88
N LEU A 387 -2.66 -21.06 1.17
CA LEU A 387 -1.90 -21.80 0.15
C LEU A 387 -2.83 -22.66 -0.72
N GLU A 388 -3.78 -23.37 -0.11
CA GLU A 388 -4.78 -24.17 -0.81
C GLU A 388 -5.62 -23.30 -1.76
N HIS A 389 -6.14 -22.16 -1.30
CA HIS A 389 -6.85 -21.21 -2.16
C HIS A 389 -5.98 -20.71 -3.33
N CYS A 390 -4.69 -20.48 -3.07
CA CYS A 390 -3.72 -20.08 -4.09
C CYS A 390 -3.33 -21.21 -5.07
N GLY A 391 -3.84 -22.43 -4.88
CA GLY A 391 -3.45 -23.61 -5.66
C GLY A 391 -2.00 -24.02 -5.40
N LEU A 392 -1.51 -23.84 -4.17
CA LEU A 392 -0.14 -24.12 -3.75
C LEU A 392 -0.10 -25.24 -2.70
N PRO A 393 1.02 -25.97 -2.60
CA PRO A 393 1.16 -27.06 -1.65
C PRO A 393 1.08 -26.59 -0.19
N THR A 394 0.17 -27.21 0.58
CA THR A 394 -0.15 -26.80 1.97
C THR A 394 0.97 -27.14 2.96
N GLU A 395 1.86 -28.07 2.61
CA GLU A 395 3.06 -28.42 3.38
C GLU A 395 4.05 -27.25 3.52
N TRP A 396 3.98 -26.25 2.63
CA TRP A 396 4.80 -25.05 2.72
C TRP A 396 4.42 -24.13 3.89
N ALA A 397 3.26 -24.37 4.52
CA ALA A 397 2.79 -23.58 5.65
C ALA A 397 3.80 -23.57 6.81
N GLU A 398 4.50 -24.67 7.07
CA GLU A 398 5.50 -24.73 8.15
C GLU A 398 6.67 -23.76 7.89
N SER A 399 7.27 -23.85 6.70
CA SER A 399 8.40 -22.98 6.30
C SER A 399 8.01 -21.50 6.30
N SER A 400 6.75 -21.19 6.00
CA SER A 400 6.23 -19.83 5.97
C SER A 400 6.27 -19.13 7.33
N LEU A 401 6.22 -19.89 8.44
CA LEU A 401 6.18 -19.35 9.80
C LEU A 401 7.47 -18.64 10.21
N LYS A 402 8.59 -18.95 9.55
CA LYS A 402 9.89 -18.28 9.76
C LYS A 402 9.80 -16.76 9.57
N ALA A 403 8.84 -16.29 8.77
CA ALA A 403 8.61 -14.86 8.59
C ALA A 403 8.16 -14.15 9.88
N LEU A 404 7.54 -14.86 10.82
CA LEU A 404 7.04 -14.31 12.09
C LEU A 404 8.13 -14.14 13.14
N GLU A 405 9.30 -14.73 12.94
CA GLU A 405 10.45 -14.65 13.86
C GLU A 405 11.15 -13.28 13.81
N SER A 406 10.85 -12.47 12.78
CA SER A 406 11.52 -11.19 12.57
C SER A 406 10.52 -10.06 12.31
N ASP A 407 10.94 -8.83 12.61
CA ASP A 407 10.17 -7.66 12.23
C ASP A 407 10.13 -7.52 10.70
N SER A 408 8.93 -7.65 10.14
CA SER A 408 8.69 -7.52 8.70
C SER A 408 9.10 -6.15 8.13
N GLN A 409 9.27 -5.15 8.99
CA GLN A 409 9.65 -3.79 8.63
C GLN A 409 11.03 -3.37 9.14
N ARG A 410 11.88 -4.32 9.58
CA ARG A 410 13.19 -4.07 10.21
C ARG A 410 14.14 -3.15 9.42
N ASN A 411 14.10 -3.22 8.08
CA ASN A 411 14.95 -2.41 7.20
C ASN A 411 14.24 -1.14 6.70
N SER A 412 13.31 -0.59 7.48
CA SER A 412 12.55 0.60 7.11
C SER A 412 12.35 1.55 8.29
N PRO A 413 12.04 2.84 8.03
CA PRO A 413 11.60 3.78 9.05
C PRO A 413 10.32 3.34 9.80
N LEU A 414 9.62 2.32 9.29
CA LEU A 414 8.38 1.78 9.86
C LEU A 414 8.59 0.54 10.74
N SER A 415 9.83 0.13 10.99
CA SER A 415 10.14 -0.98 11.91
C SER A 415 9.49 -0.76 13.28
N MET A 416 9.16 -1.83 14.00
CA MET A 416 8.67 -1.78 15.37
C MET A 416 9.61 -1.00 16.30
N LYS A 417 10.93 -1.13 16.11
CA LYS A 417 11.94 -0.37 16.87
C LYS A 417 11.74 1.15 16.72
N HIS A 418 11.66 1.62 15.48
CA HIS A 418 11.45 3.05 15.18
C HIS A 418 10.07 3.54 15.62
N LEU A 419 9.01 2.73 15.46
CA LEU A 419 7.66 3.13 15.88
C LEU A 419 7.50 3.18 17.40
N LYS A 420 8.12 2.25 18.15
CA LYS A 420 8.14 2.28 19.61
C LYS A 420 8.83 3.52 20.15
N ALA A 421 9.90 3.98 19.49
CA ALA A 421 10.57 5.23 19.86
C ALA A 421 9.69 6.48 19.69
N LEU A 422 8.55 6.37 19.00
CA LEU A 422 7.58 7.45 18.83
C LEU A 422 6.40 7.32 19.82
N GLU A 423 6.32 6.26 20.61
CA GLU A 423 5.27 6.13 21.61
C GLU A 423 5.32 7.32 22.59
N GLY A 424 4.18 8.00 22.75
CA GLY A 424 4.07 9.24 23.55
C GLY A 424 4.22 10.54 22.75
N SER A 425 4.83 10.51 21.56
CA SER A 425 4.93 11.68 20.66
C SER A 425 3.71 11.90 19.76
N VAL A 426 2.88 10.85 19.65
CA VAL A 426 1.69 10.82 18.79
C VAL A 426 0.47 10.79 19.67
N GLU A 427 -0.54 11.57 19.32
CA GLU A 427 -1.86 11.49 19.93
C GLU A 427 -2.36 10.05 19.84
N THR A 428 -2.41 9.37 20.98
CA THR A 428 -2.94 8.02 21.08
C THR A 428 -4.43 8.08 20.87
N PHE A 429 -4.97 7.13 20.10
CA PHE A 429 -6.40 7.06 19.88
C PHE A 429 -7.15 6.89 21.20
N ASP A 430 -8.00 7.87 21.50
CA ASP A 430 -8.99 7.77 22.56
C ASP A 430 -10.28 7.26 21.95
N MET A 431 -10.60 5.98 22.22
CA MET A 431 -11.75 5.31 21.64
C MET A 431 -13.06 5.97 22.03
N GLU A 432 -13.19 6.42 23.27
CA GLU A 432 -14.41 7.10 23.74
C GLU A 432 -14.59 8.44 23.04
N LYS A 433 -13.52 9.23 22.89
CA LYS A 433 -13.59 10.53 22.19
C LYS A 433 -13.89 10.42 20.70
N ASN A 434 -13.49 9.32 20.07
CA ASN A 434 -13.56 9.16 18.63
C ASN A 434 -14.56 8.07 18.19
N LYS A 435 -15.30 7.47 19.12
CA LYS A 435 -16.32 6.45 18.84
C LYS A 435 -17.28 6.95 17.76
N VAL A 436 -17.80 8.16 17.90
CA VAL A 436 -18.70 8.79 16.92
C VAL A 436 -18.07 8.84 15.51
N ILE A 437 -16.78 9.10 15.39
CA ILE A 437 -16.11 9.16 14.08
C ILE A 437 -16.04 7.76 13.46
N VAL A 438 -15.67 6.77 14.27
CA VAL A 438 -15.56 5.37 13.86
C VAL A 438 -16.94 4.83 13.47
N ASP A 439 -17.97 5.11 14.27
CA ASP A 439 -19.37 4.73 14.02
C ASP A 439 -19.89 5.38 12.74
N VAL A 440 -19.64 6.69 12.56
CA VAL A 440 -20.07 7.44 11.38
C VAL A 440 -19.38 6.92 10.12
N ILE A 441 -18.07 6.66 10.16
CA ILE A 441 -17.33 6.13 9.01
C ILE A 441 -17.77 4.69 8.70
N SER A 442 -18.02 3.88 9.74
CA SER A 442 -18.54 2.52 9.57
C SER A 442 -19.90 2.55 8.89
N ALA A 443 -20.81 3.40 9.37
CA ALA A 443 -22.11 3.60 8.75
C ALA A 443 -22.00 4.10 7.29
N TRP A 444 -21.06 5.02 6.99
CA TRP A 444 -20.82 5.48 5.61
C TRP A 444 -20.32 4.37 4.69
N CYS A 445 -19.58 3.40 5.26
CA CYS A 445 -19.08 2.25 4.53
C CYS A 445 -20.06 1.07 4.56
N GLY A 446 -21.30 1.25 5.05
CA GLY A 446 -22.28 0.17 5.19
C GLY A 446 -21.83 -0.96 6.13
N LEU A 447 -20.92 -0.66 7.06
CA LEU A 447 -20.43 -1.59 8.07
C LEU A 447 -21.26 -1.43 9.36
N ASP A 448 -21.51 -2.53 10.07
CA ASP A 448 -22.15 -2.49 11.39
C ASP A 448 -21.35 -1.61 12.38
N TYR A 449 -22.05 -0.98 13.33
CA TYR A 449 -21.47 -0.03 14.28
C TYR A 449 -20.28 -0.60 15.10
N ASP A 450 -20.27 -1.90 15.39
CA ASP A 450 -19.16 -2.57 16.10
C ASP A 450 -18.11 -3.20 15.18
N ALA A 451 -18.29 -3.10 13.85
CA ALA A 451 -17.39 -3.71 12.88
C ALA A 451 -15.90 -3.36 13.11
N PRO A 452 -15.52 -2.13 13.48
CA PRO A 452 -14.11 -1.79 13.63
C PRO A 452 -13.37 -2.58 14.72
N LYS A 453 -14.06 -3.29 15.63
CA LYS A 453 -13.45 -4.06 16.73
C LYS A 453 -13.14 -5.51 16.37
N ASP A 454 -14.07 -6.23 15.77
CA ASP A 454 -13.87 -7.65 15.44
C ASP A 454 -14.55 -8.09 14.13
N PHE A 455 -14.80 -7.16 13.21
CA PHE A 455 -15.44 -7.48 11.93
C PHE A 455 -14.71 -8.58 11.17
N VAL A 456 -15.50 -9.55 10.72
CA VAL A 456 -15.08 -10.54 9.73
C VAL A 456 -15.80 -10.19 8.44
N ALA A 457 -15.05 -9.72 7.45
CA ALA A 457 -15.61 -9.30 6.18
C ALA A 457 -16.18 -10.51 5.43
N ALA A 458 -17.29 -10.33 4.71
CA ALA A 458 -17.84 -11.37 3.85
C ALA A 458 -16.76 -11.89 2.89
N GLY A 459 -16.72 -13.20 2.65
CA GLY A 459 -15.69 -13.85 1.82
C GLY A 459 -14.34 -14.05 2.51
N THR A 460 -14.23 -13.82 3.83
CA THR A 460 -12.99 -14.11 4.58
C THR A 460 -12.82 -15.61 4.77
N ILE A 461 -11.66 -16.13 4.36
CA ILE A 461 -11.34 -17.57 4.44
C ILE A 461 -10.56 -17.94 5.69
N THR A 462 -9.91 -16.98 6.34
CA THR A 462 -9.13 -17.26 7.55
C THR A 462 -10.04 -17.50 8.76
N VAL A 463 -9.65 -18.46 9.60
CA VAL A 463 -10.40 -18.88 10.78
C VAL A 463 -9.73 -18.38 12.06
N PRO A 464 -10.51 -17.96 13.08
CA PRO A 464 -9.97 -17.66 14.39
C PRO A 464 -9.42 -18.93 15.04
N VAL A 465 -8.63 -18.78 16.11
CA VAL A 465 -8.30 -19.92 16.98
C VAL A 465 -9.62 -20.51 17.46
N LYS A 466 -9.87 -21.81 17.17
CA LYS A 466 -10.90 -22.55 17.91
C LYS A 466 -10.56 -22.32 19.36
N GLN A 467 -11.40 -21.56 20.09
CA GLN A 467 -11.33 -21.59 21.55
C GLN A 467 -11.32 -23.07 21.86
N ARG A 468 -10.20 -23.60 22.38
CA ARG A 468 -10.23 -24.94 22.97
C ARG A 468 -11.46 -24.88 23.86
N PRO A 469 -12.44 -25.80 23.71
CA PRO A 469 -13.58 -25.80 24.61
C PRO A 469 -12.94 -25.69 25.97
N THR A 470 -13.16 -24.55 26.64
CA THR A 470 -12.63 -24.33 27.98
C THR A 470 -13.05 -25.60 28.66
N GLU A 471 -12.10 -26.43 29.08
CA GLU A 471 -12.43 -27.62 29.85
C GLU A 471 -13.39 -27.08 30.87
N ARG A 472 -14.67 -27.47 30.76
CA ARG A 472 -15.66 -27.11 31.76
C ARG A 472 -15.06 -27.77 32.98
N ILE A 473 -14.32 -27.00 33.76
CA ILE A 473 -14.23 -27.19 35.18
C ILE A 473 -15.70 -27.30 35.52
N MET A 474 -16.13 -28.52 35.85
CA MET A 474 -17.45 -28.77 36.36
C MET A 474 -17.50 -27.98 37.65
N GLU A 475 -17.83 -26.69 37.56
CA GLU A 475 -18.29 -25.93 38.71
C GLU A 475 -19.55 -26.64 39.15
N GLU A 476 -19.43 -27.27 40.32
CA GLU A 476 -20.52 -27.89 41.03
C GLU A 476 -21.72 -26.93 41.04
N THR A 477 -22.80 -27.38 40.43
CA THR A 477 -24.09 -26.69 40.40
C THR A 477 -24.44 -26.15 41.78
N PRO A 478 -24.54 -24.82 41.98
CA PRO A 478 -25.11 -24.29 43.21
C PRO A 478 -26.58 -24.68 43.26
N LYS A 479 -27.03 -25.08 44.46
CA LYS A 479 -28.40 -25.49 44.71
C LYS A 479 -29.39 -24.40 44.29
N LYS A 480 -30.46 -24.89 43.69
CA LYS A 480 -31.60 -24.18 43.13
C LYS A 480 -32.52 -23.69 44.25
N ASP A 481 -32.20 -22.57 44.86
CA ASP A 481 -33.14 -21.75 45.64
C ASP A 481 -32.72 -20.28 45.47
N GLU A 482 -33.68 -19.39 45.24
CA GLU A 482 -33.56 -17.94 44.97
C GLU A 482 -33.16 -17.50 43.55
N MET A 483 -34.15 -17.34 42.68
CA MET A 483 -34.21 -16.19 41.75
C MET A 483 -35.59 -16.10 41.11
N ASP A 484 -36.57 -15.62 41.86
CA ASP A 484 -37.77 -14.99 41.32
C ASP A 484 -37.56 -13.47 41.28
N SER A 485 -38.10 -12.86 40.23
CA SER A 485 -38.18 -11.43 39.94
C SER A 485 -36.93 -10.77 39.33
N ILE A 486 -36.94 -10.61 38.01
CA ILE A 486 -36.65 -9.34 37.30
C ILE A 486 -37.39 -9.43 35.95
N VAL A 487 -38.46 -8.66 35.84
CA VAL A 487 -39.19 -8.40 34.59
C VAL A 487 -38.51 -7.21 33.94
N VAL A 488 -37.97 -7.38 32.73
CA VAL A 488 -37.46 -6.28 31.90
C VAL A 488 -38.38 -6.08 30.70
N ASP A 489 -38.91 -4.86 30.62
CA ASP A 489 -39.80 -4.33 29.61
C ASP A 489 -39.09 -4.18 28.25
N SER A 490 -39.62 -4.80 27.21
CA SER A 490 -39.05 -4.79 25.86
C SER A 490 -39.75 -3.74 24.98
N GLY A 491 -39.22 -2.51 24.99
CA GLY A 491 -39.60 -1.45 24.07
C GLY A 491 -39.21 -1.75 22.62
N LYS A 492 -40.20 -1.96 21.75
CA LYS A 492 -40.04 -2.15 20.30
C LYS A 492 -39.65 -0.83 19.62
N PHE A 493 -38.47 -0.76 18.99
CA PHE A 493 -38.15 0.27 18.01
C PHE A 493 -38.50 -0.23 16.60
N ASN A 494 -39.37 0.52 15.92
CA ASN A 494 -39.85 0.23 14.58
C ASN A 494 -39.14 1.19 13.61
N VAL A 495 -38.20 0.68 12.82
CA VAL A 495 -37.50 1.48 11.78
C VAL A 495 -38.09 1.11 10.43
N LYS A 496 -38.79 2.06 9.79
CA LYS A 496 -39.25 1.92 8.40
C LYS A 496 -38.08 2.12 7.43
N PRO A 497 -37.90 1.27 6.42
CA PRO A 497 -36.98 1.54 5.32
C PRO A 497 -37.62 2.54 4.35
N ASN A 498 -36.86 3.56 3.98
CA ASN A 498 -37.23 4.51 2.93
C ASN A 498 -36.46 4.10 1.66
N CYS A 499 -37.06 3.20 0.88
CA CYS A 499 -36.59 2.91 -0.47
C CYS A 499 -37.04 4.06 -1.39
N ARG A 500 -36.06 4.83 -1.91
CA ARG A 500 -36.24 5.55 -3.16
C ARG A 500 -35.36 4.88 -4.20
N GLU A 501 -36.02 4.37 -5.22
CA GLU A 501 -35.45 3.83 -6.45
C GLU A 501 -34.62 4.90 -7.18
N LEU A 502 -33.48 4.47 -7.69
CA LEU A 502 -32.76 5.05 -8.82
C LEU A 502 -32.31 3.90 -9.73
#